data_AF-A0A924Z2D0-F1
#
_entry.id   AF-A0A924Z2D0-F1
#
_cell.length_a   1.000
_cell.length_b   1.000
_cell.length_c   1.000
_cell.angle_alpha   90.00
_cell.angle_beta   90.00
_cell.angle_gamma   90.00
#
_symmetry.space_group_name_H-M   'P 1'
#
loop_
_entity.id
_entity.type
_entity.pdbx_description
1 polymer ?
#
loop_
_entity_poly.entity_id
_entity_poly.type
_entity_poly.pdbx_seq_one_letter_code
_entity_poly.pdbx_strand_id
1 'polypeptide(L)'
;RVAEDVEFRHHRTILARAYGLFNQAIVRLQSALTVQDLARRNADINSVRDMMFQALADYDNPQLLNNTNAAGYIRRRECVWAIQQAIAFTYQLQGEQTSVSHRLETLCTTIRRDSITAVNQIDSQSELDFLFPELVRIHDHDLQALNLWQTQIDWVQTLDSDEIRLLNRSELNPVDLKMSGTESLLEVPSEQTLYEELQPKSNPATLCNQLRLMMAPEMRLEYASVISQQAQSNDLKALTMDKLQTASDYTIANLYHYFQPEEGVLSRETT
;
A
#
# COMPACT_ATOMS: atom_id res chain seq x y z
N ARG A 1 20.00 -11.08 -25.29
CA ARG A 1 20.26 -12.32 -24.53
C ARG A 1 21.51 -12.25 -23.62
N VAL A 2 22.75 -12.15 -24.13
CA VAL A 2 23.93 -12.04 -23.23
C VAL A 2 24.00 -10.69 -22.51
N ALA A 3 23.72 -9.57 -23.20
CA ALA A 3 23.69 -8.24 -22.58
C ALA A 3 22.57 -8.10 -21.52
N GLU A 4 21.36 -8.56 -21.83
CA GLU A 4 20.23 -8.62 -20.90
C GLU A 4 20.54 -9.47 -19.65
N ASP A 5 21.23 -10.61 -19.82
CA ASP A 5 21.64 -11.47 -18.70
C ASP A 5 22.74 -10.81 -17.84
N VAL A 6 23.66 -10.05 -18.46
CA VAL A 6 24.67 -9.27 -17.73
C VAL A 6 24.02 -8.13 -16.94
N GLU A 7 23.08 -7.41 -17.54
CA GLU A 7 22.33 -6.33 -16.90
C GLU A 7 21.46 -6.85 -15.74
N PHE A 8 20.72 -7.94 -15.97
CA PHE A 8 19.95 -8.60 -14.92
C PHE A 8 20.84 -9.06 -13.76
N ARG A 9 21.99 -9.69 -14.04
CA ARG A 9 22.95 -10.09 -12.99
C ARG A 9 23.49 -8.88 -12.23
N HIS A 10 23.78 -7.78 -12.93
CA HIS A 10 24.22 -6.54 -12.31
C HIS A 10 23.15 -5.96 -11.37
N HIS A 11 21.92 -5.84 -11.84
CA HIS A 11 20.78 -5.37 -11.02
C HIS A 11 20.57 -6.27 -9.80
N ARG A 12 20.63 -7.60 -9.98
CA ARG A 12 20.51 -8.56 -8.88
C ARG A 12 21.63 -8.37 -7.85
N THR A 13 22.86 -8.11 -8.27
CA THR A 13 23.98 -7.85 -7.35
C THR A 13 23.76 -6.59 -6.53
N ILE A 14 23.24 -5.51 -7.15
CA ILE A 14 22.90 -4.28 -6.43
C ILE A 14 21.83 -4.56 -5.36
N LEU A 15 20.74 -5.23 -5.74
CA LEU A 15 19.66 -5.55 -4.80
C LEU A 15 20.10 -6.50 -3.68
N ALA A 16 20.94 -7.49 -3.99
CA ALA A 16 21.50 -8.39 -2.98
C ALA A 16 22.40 -7.64 -1.97
N ARG A 17 23.16 -6.64 -2.44
CA ARG A 17 23.94 -5.77 -1.56
C ARG A 17 23.04 -4.92 -0.68
N ALA A 18 22.00 -4.31 -1.24
CA ALA A 18 21.04 -3.49 -0.50
C ALA A 18 20.33 -4.32 0.59
N TYR A 19 19.91 -5.55 0.26
CA TYR A 19 19.37 -6.51 1.24
C TYR A 19 20.36 -6.80 2.37
N GLY A 20 21.62 -7.09 2.02
CA GLY A 20 22.68 -7.32 3.01
C GLY A 20 22.90 -6.12 3.93
N LEU A 21 22.86 -4.91 3.38
CA LEU A 21 22.99 -3.67 4.14
C LEU A 21 21.81 -3.46 5.09
N PHE A 22 20.59 -3.70 4.63
CA PHE A 22 19.39 -3.64 5.47
C PHE A 22 19.45 -4.64 6.63
N ASN A 23 19.82 -5.90 6.37
CA ASN A 23 20.00 -6.91 7.42
C ASN A 23 21.05 -6.51 8.46
N GLN A 24 22.18 -5.94 8.02
CA GLN A 24 23.20 -5.43 8.95
C GLN A 24 22.65 -4.27 9.79
N ALA A 25 21.82 -3.39 9.20
CA ALA A 25 21.16 -2.32 9.93
C ALA A 25 20.23 -2.88 11.03
N ILE A 26 19.47 -3.95 10.75
CA ILE A 26 18.61 -4.62 11.74
C ILE A 26 19.43 -5.23 12.89
N VAL A 27 20.51 -5.95 12.59
CA VAL A 27 21.40 -6.52 13.63
C VAL A 27 22.02 -5.41 14.50
N ARG A 28 22.43 -4.31 13.88
CA ARG A 28 22.96 -3.16 14.59
C ARG A 28 21.90 -2.47 15.45
N LEU A 29 20.65 -2.39 14.99
CA LEU A 29 19.53 -1.86 15.77
C LEU A 29 19.28 -2.69 17.03
N GLN A 30 19.26 -4.01 16.91
CA GLN A 30 19.13 -4.93 18.05
C GLN A 30 20.24 -4.69 19.08
N SER A 31 21.48 -4.51 18.61
CA SER A 31 22.61 -4.20 19.48
C SER A 31 22.44 -2.84 20.16
N ALA A 32 22.02 -1.81 19.42
CA ALA A 32 21.80 -0.46 19.94
C ALA A 32 20.76 -0.44 21.08
N LEU A 33 19.70 -1.25 20.98
CA LEU A 33 18.65 -1.34 22.00
C LEU A 33 19.15 -1.91 23.35
N THR A 34 20.30 -2.58 23.37
CA THR A 34 20.95 -3.07 24.61
C THR A 34 21.84 -2.02 25.29
N VAL A 35 22.13 -0.90 24.61
CA VAL A 35 23.01 0.15 25.12
C VAL A 35 22.27 0.97 26.18
N GLN A 36 22.85 1.04 27.38
CA GLN A 36 22.28 1.79 28.51
C GLN A 36 22.47 3.31 28.37
N ASP A 37 23.60 3.74 27.82
CA ASP A 37 23.88 5.15 27.57
C ASP A 37 22.98 5.69 26.46
N LEU A 38 22.10 6.64 26.82
CA LEU A 38 21.09 7.19 25.91
C LEU A 38 21.72 7.90 24.71
N ALA A 39 22.80 8.65 24.91
CA ALA A 39 23.43 9.42 23.84
C ALA A 39 24.08 8.47 22.83
N ARG A 40 24.80 7.45 23.32
CA ARG A 40 25.42 6.42 22.48
C ARG A 40 24.37 5.58 21.76
N ARG A 41 23.30 5.17 22.45
CA ARG A 41 22.17 4.46 21.84
C ARG A 41 21.57 5.27 20.69
N ASN A 42 21.31 6.55 20.89
CA ASN A 42 20.74 7.41 19.86
C ASN A 42 21.70 7.61 18.67
N ALA A 43 23.01 7.73 18.93
CA ALA A 43 24.02 7.78 17.87
C ALA A 43 24.07 6.48 17.03
N ASP A 44 23.95 5.33 17.68
CA ASP A 44 23.88 4.03 16.98
C ASP A 44 22.58 3.89 16.17
N ILE A 45 21.43 4.32 16.71
CA ILE A 45 20.16 4.35 15.97
C ILE A 45 20.25 5.28 14.74
N ASN A 46 20.90 6.43 14.85
CA ASN A 46 21.13 7.31 13.70
C ASN A 46 21.96 6.61 12.62
N SER A 47 23.04 5.92 13.02
CA SER A 47 23.87 5.18 12.08
C SER A 47 23.13 4.00 11.42
N VAL A 48 22.23 3.33 12.15
CA VAL A 48 21.33 2.31 11.59
C VAL A 48 20.44 2.93 10.52
N ARG A 49 19.85 4.09 10.81
CA ARG A 49 18.98 4.80 9.87
C ARG A 49 19.72 5.19 8.59
N ASP A 50 20.98 5.63 8.70
CA ASP A 50 21.82 5.94 7.52
C ASP A 50 22.01 4.71 6.62
N MET A 51 22.23 3.53 7.20
CA MET A 51 22.32 2.27 6.45
C MET A 51 21.00 1.92 5.77
N MET A 52 19.87 2.15 6.45
CA MET A 52 18.53 1.94 5.88
C MET A 52 18.27 2.89 4.71
N PHE A 53 18.65 4.17 4.80
CA PHE A 53 18.52 5.12 3.69
C PHE A 53 19.38 4.74 2.48
N GLN A 54 20.58 4.20 2.71
CA GLN A 54 21.42 3.68 1.62
C GLN A 54 20.76 2.47 0.94
N ALA A 55 20.25 1.51 1.71
CA ALA A 55 19.54 0.36 1.15
C ALA A 55 18.27 0.79 0.39
N LEU A 56 17.53 1.76 0.93
CA LEU A 56 16.35 2.34 0.31
C LEU A 56 16.68 2.97 -1.05
N ALA A 57 17.78 3.71 -1.16
CA ALA A 57 18.18 4.33 -2.42
C ALA A 57 18.43 3.31 -3.55
N ASP A 58 19.00 2.15 -3.22
CA ASP A 58 19.18 1.06 -4.17
C ASP A 58 17.83 0.41 -4.53
N TYR A 59 16.99 0.10 -3.54
CA TYR A 59 15.69 -0.53 -3.78
C TYR A 59 14.69 0.37 -4.52
N ASP A 60 14.75 1.68 -4.32
CA ASP A 60 13.87 2.67 -4.95
C ASP A 60 14.39 3.16 -6.32
N ASN A 61 15.58 2.71 -6.76
CA ASN A 61 16.19 3.17 -8.01
C ASN A 61 15.38 2.74 -9.26
N PRO A 62 14.71 3.65 -9.99
CA PRO A 62 13.83 3.30 -11.10
C PRO A 62 14.54 2.63 -12.29
N GLN A 63 15.88 2.69 -12.35
CA GLN A 63 16.67 2.08 -13.42
C GLN A 63 16.87 0.58 -13.22
N LEU A 64 16.83 0.10 -11.97
CA LEU A 64 16.97 -1.33 -11.72
C LEU A 64 15.69 -2.04 -12.13
N LEU A 65 15.80 -3.17 -12.83
CA LEU A 65 14.67 -4.03 -13.18
C LEU A 65 13.47 -3.25 -13.80
N ASN A 66 13.74 -2.25 -14.63
CA ASN A 66 12.74 -1.36 -15.22
C ASN A 66 11.68 -2.08 -16.10
N ASN A 67 12.00 -3.27 -16.61
CA ASN A 67 11.13 -4.09 -17.45
C ASN A 67 10.37 -5.18 -16.66
N THR A 68 10.13 -4.98 -15.37
CA THR A 68 9.29 -5.91 -14.58
C THR A 68 7.82 -5.72 -14.92
N ASN A 69 7.09 -6.82 -14.89
CA ASN A 69 5.64 -6.83 -14.96
C ASN A 69 5.02 -6.27 -13.65
N ALA A 70 3.70 -6.09 -13.62
CA ALA A 70 3.02 -5.44 -12.50
C ALA A 70 3.23 -6.18 -11.16
N ALA A 71 3.23 -7.51 -11.21
CA ALA A 71 3.52 -8.35 -10.05
C ALA A 71 4.96 -8.17 -9.53
N GLY A 72 5.94 -8.18 -10.43
CA GLY A 72 7.34 -7.96 -10.09
C GLY A 72 7.60 -6.56 -9.56
N TYR A 73 6.91 -5.56 -10.10
CA TYR A 73 6.93 -4.19 -9.59
C TYR A 73 6.49 -4.16 -8.13
N ILE A 74 5.30 -4.69 -7.79
CA ILE A 74 4.79 -4.69 -6.41
C ILE A 74 5.73 -5.39 -5.44
N ARG A 75 6.23 -6.59 -5.76
CA ARG A 75 7.16 -7.32 -4.87
C ARG A 75 8.43 -6.54 -4.56
N ARG A 76 8.90 -5.74 -5.51
CA ARG A 76 10.01 -4.82 -5.26
C ARG A 76 9.60 -3.65 -4.37
N ARG A 77 8.43 -3.05 -4.61
CA ARG A 77 7.91 -1.94 -3.79
C ARG A 77 7.66 -2.37 -2.35
N GLU A 78 7.24 -3.61 -2.09
CA GLU A 78 7.14 -4.17 -0.73
C GLU A 78 8.47 -4.05 0.05
N CYS A 79 9.61 -4.26 -0.60
CA CYS A 79 10.93 -4.07 0.03
C CYS A 79 11.17 -2.58 0.37
N VAL A 80 10.81 -1.68 -0.54
CA VAL A 80 10.89 -0.22 -0.31
C VAL A 80 10.02 0.18 0.89
N TRP A 81 8.78 -0.29 0.93
CA TRP A 81 7.82 0.00 2.01
C TRP A 81 8.32 -0.54 3.35
N ALA A 82 8.83 -1.77 3.39
CA ALA A 82 9.40 -2.36 4.60
C ALA A 82 10.59 -1.55 5.15
N ILE A 83 11.48 -1.06 4.28
CA ILE A 83 12.61 -0.22 4.70
C ILE A 83 12.11 1.14 5.21
N GLN A 84 11.15 1.78 4.53
CA GLN A 84 10.54 3.03 4.99
C GLN A 84 9.84 2.88 6.35
N GLN A 85 9.14 1.76 6.55
CA GLN A 85 8.51 1.41 7.83
C GLN A 85 9.54 1.24 8.95
N ALA A 86 10.65 0.53 8.67
CA ALA A 86 11.75 0.38 9.62
C ALA A 86 12.41 1.73 9.96
N ILE A 87 12.56 2.63 8.99
CA ILE A 87 13.03 4.00 9.22
C ILE A 87 12.07 4.76 10.15
N ALA A 88 10.76 4.70 9.92
CA ALA A 88 9.78 5.33 10.81
C ALA A 88 9.90 4.79 12.24
N PHE A 89 10.07 3.48 12.40
CA PHE A 89 10.28 2.85 13.71
C PHE A 89 11.53 3.38 14.43
N THR A 90 12.63 3.64 13.72
CA THR A 90 13.84 4.21 14.34
C THR A 90 13.61 5.61 14.92
N TYR A 91 12.74 6.43 14.31
CA TYR A 91 12.36 7.73 14.87
C TYR A 91 11.50 7.56 16.12
N GLN A 92 10.58 6.59 16.12
CA GLN A 92 9.77 6.28 17.30
C GLN A 92 10.63 5.84 18.49
N LEU A 93 11.66 5.02 18.25
CA LEU A 93 12.59 4.60 19.30
C LEU A 93 13.35 5.77 19.95
N GLN A 94 13.47 6.89 19.25
CA GLN A 94 14.09 8.12 19.75
C GLN A 94 13.06 9.12 20.33
N GLY A 95 11.77 8.81 20.26
CA GLY A 95 10.69 9.70 20.71
C GLY A 95 10.33 10.83 19.75
N GLU A 96 10.80 10.76 18.49
CA GLU A 96 10.64 11.82 17.48
C GLU A 96 9.26 11.74 16.79
N GLN A 97 8.18 11.97 17.54
CA GLN A 97 6.80 11.68 17.10
C GLN A 97 6.41 12.39 15.80
N THR A 98 6.77 13.66 15.64
CA THR A 98 6.51 14.41 14.39
C THR A 98 7.18 13.77 13.18
N SER A 99 8.40 13.27 13.35
CA SER A 99 9.11 12.56 12.28
C SER A 99 8.45 11.22 11.97
N VAL A 100 7.92 10.52 12.97
CA VAL A 100 7.17 9.27 12.78
C VAL A 100 5.91 9.54 11.96
N SER A 101 5.06 10.48 12.40
CA SER A 101 3.81 10.82 11.71
C SER A 101 4.05 11.19 10.25
N HIS A 102 5.01 12.09 9.98
CA HIS A 102 5.36 12.47 8.62
C HIS A 102 5.86 11.30 7.75
N ARG A 103 6.63 10.38 8.32
CA ARG A 103 7.13 9.19 7.61
C ARG A 103 6.01 8.21 7.30
N LEU A 104 5.07 8.02 8.22
CA LEU A 104 3.90 7.14 8.01
C LEU A 104 2.96 7.71 6.93
N GLU A 105 2.69 9.02 6.97
CA GLU A 105 1.93 9.69 5.91
C GLU A 105 2.57 9.48 4.55
N THR A 106 3.88 9.75 4.44
CA THR A 106 4.66 9.56 3.21
C THR A 106 4.61 8.11 2.72
N LEU A 107 4.71 7.14 3.64
CA LEU A 107 4.64 5.72 3.33
C LEU A 107 3.25 5.33 2.80
N CYS A 108 2.17 5.76 3.45
CA CYS A 108 0.80 5.53 2.99
C CYS A 108 0.57 6.10 1.59
N THR A 109 1.00 7.34 1.33
CA THR A 109 0.94 7.95 -0.02
C THR A 109 1.77 7.16 -1.03
N THR A 110 2.94 6.68 -0.64
CA THR A 110 3.83 5.89 -1.51
C THR A 110 3.20 4.55 -1.88
N ILE A 111 2.67 3.80 -0.91
CA ILE A 111 1.96 2.54 -1.13
C ILE A 111 0.80 2.75 -2.11
N ARG A 112 -0.05 3.78 -1.87
CA ARG A 112 -1.20 4.08 -2.76
C ARG A 112 -0.76 4.36 -4.20
N ARG A 113 0.24 5.24 -4.37
CA ARG A 113 0.80 5.58 -5.69
C ARG A 113 1.39 4.37 -6.41
N ASP A 114 2.14 3.56 -5.67
CA ASP A 114 2.77 2.35 -6.20
C ASP A 114 1.71 1.31 -6.60
N SER A 115 0.68 1.11 -5.79
CA SER A 115 -0.46 0.24 -6.10
C SER A 115 -1.18 0.68 -7.37
N ILE A 116 -1.47 1.98 -7.53
CA ILE A 116 -2.09 2.51 -8.76
C ILE A 116 -1.18 2.30 -9.96
N THR A 117 0.13 2.51 -9.79
CA THR A 117 1.12 2.27 -10.84
C THR A 117 1.10 0.82 -11.30
N ALA A 118 1.03 -0.13 -10.35
CA ALA A 118 0.91 -1.56 -10.67
C ALA A 118 -0.40 -1.89 -11.38
N VAL A 119 -1.53 -1.36 -10.91
CA VAL A 119 -2.85 -1.56 -11.55
C VAL A 119 -2.84 -1.07 -13.00
N ASN A 120 -2.13 0.03 -13.29
CA ASN A 120 -2.00 0.57 -14.64
C ASN A 120 -1.06 -0.24 -15.54
N GLN A 121 -0.23 -1.11 -14.97
CA GLN A 121 0.67 -1.99 -15.70
C GLN A 121 0.08 -3.37 -15.97
N ILE A 122 -1.06 -3.72 -15.35
CA ILE A 122 -1.73 -5.02 -15.55
C ILE A 122 -2.11 -5.16 -17.03
N ASP A 123 -1.53 -6.16 -17.69
CA ASP A 123 -1.72 -6.41 -19.12
C ASP A 123 -2.44 -7.72 -19.43
N SER A 124 -2.64 -8.57 -18.42
CA SER A 124 -3.15 -9.92 -18.59
C SER A 124 -4.03 -10.37 -17.43
N GLN A 125 -4.93 -11.32 -17.72
CA GLN A 125 -5.81 -11.90 -16.71
C GLN A 125 -5.00 -12.56 -15.58
N SER A 126 -3.90 -13.24 -15.88
CA SER A 126 -3.05 -13.87 -14.87
C SER A 126 -2.41 -12.88 -13.91
N GLU A 127 -2.06 -11.68 -14.37
CA GLU A 127 -1.57 -10.62 -13.47
C GLU A 127 -2.68 -10.08 -12.59
N LEU A 128 -3.88 -9.90 -13.14
CA LEU A 128 -5.04 -9.48 -12.36
C LEU A 128 -5.42 -10.53 -11.31
N ASP A 129 -5.40 -11.82 -11.67
CA ASP A 129 -5.70 -12.94 -10.78
C ASP A 129 -4.75 -12.95 -9.57
N PHE A 130 -3.49 -12.58 -9.79
CA PHE A 130 -2.49 -12.47 -8.73
C PHE A 130 -2.61 -11.17 -7.93
N LEU A 131 -2.75 -10.02 -8.61
CA LEU A 131 -2.63 -8.71 -7.97
C LEU A 131 -3.91 -8.26 -7.26
N PHE A 132 -5.09 -8.67 -7.73
CA PHE A 132 -6.33 -8.23 -7.11
C PHE A 132 -6.40 -8.58 -5.62
N PRO A 133 -6.29 -9.86 -5.20
CA PRO A 133 -6.36 -10.21 -3.78
C PRO A 133 -5.23 -9.54 -2.97
N GLU A 134 -4.03 -9.43 -3.53
CA GLU A 134 -2.88 -8.80 -2.86
C GLU A 134 -3.10 -7.31 -2.62
N LEU A 135 -3.61 -6.57 -3.61
CA LEU A 135 -3.87 -5.14 -3.47
C LEU A 135 -5.07 -4.85 -2.55
N VAL A 136 -6.09 -5.70 -2.55
CA VAL A 136 -7.17 -5.65 -1.56
C VAL A 136 -6.60 -5.83 -0.15
N ARG A 137 -5.74 -6.82 0.05
CA ARG A 137 -5.08 -7.07 1.34
C ARG A 137 -4.23 -5.89 1.79
N ILE A 138 -3.41 -5.33 0.89
CA ILE A 138 -2.60 -4.14 1.20
C ILE A 138 -3.50 -2.97 1.65
N HIS A 139 -4.66 -2.80 1.01
CA HIS A 139 -5.61 -1.76 1.38
C HIS A 139 -6.29 -2.00 2.73
N ASP A 140 -6.84 -3.20 2.93
CA ASP A 140 -7.69 -3.51 4.07
C ASP A 140 -6.90 -3.88 5.32
N HIS A 141 -5.63 -4.27 5.18
CA HIS A 141 -4.76 -4.67 6.28
C HIS A 141 -3.58 -3.71 6.45
N ASP A 142 -2.69 -3.61 5.46
CA ASP A 142 -1.41 -2.91 5.65
C ASP A 142 -1.62 -1.41 5.81
N LEU A 143 -2.41 -0.78 4.94
CA LEU A 143 -2.76 0.64 5.07
C LEU A 143 -3.56 0.91 6.34
N GLN A 144 -4.46 0.02 6.75
CA GLN A 144 -5.20 0.18 8.02
C GLN A 144 -4.28 0.12 9.23
N ALA A 145 -3.32 -0.80 9.26
CA ALA A 145 -2.32 -0.91 10.31
C ALA A 145 -1.44 0.35 10.38
N LEU A 146 -1.01 0.89 9.24
CA LEU A 146 -0.24 2.14 9.17
C LEU A 146 -1.06 3.35 9.62
N ASN A 147 -2.33 3.46 9.20
CA ASN A 147 -3.22 4.52 9.63
C ASN A 147 -3.51 4.46 11.14
N LEU A 148 -3.68 3.26 11.69
CA LEU A 148 -3.84 3.07 13.13
C LEU A 148 -2.58 3.51 13.87
N TRP A 149 -1.40 3.10 13.39
CA TRP A 149 -0.13 3.53 13.95
C TRP A 149 0.00 5.06 13.91
N GLN A 150 -0.27 5.69 12.78
CA GLN A 150 -0.23 7.14 12.65
C GLN A 150 -1.21 7.83 13.60
N THR A 151 -2.47 7.36 13.66
CA THR A 151 -3.50 7.90 14.55
C THR A 151 -3.07 7.84 16.02
N GLN A 152 -2.41 6.74 16.43
CA GLN A 152 -1.86 6.62 17.78
C GLN A 152 -0.76 7.64 18.04
N ILE A 153 0.17 7.82 17.09
CA ILE A 153 1.24 8.82 17.22
C ILE A 153 0.68 10.24 17.28
N ASP A 154 -0.28 10.56 16.43
CA ASP A 154 -0.91 11.88 16.38
C ASP A 154 -1.70 12.16 17.66
N TRP A 155 -2.43 11.16 18.18
CA TRP A 155 -3.10 11.27 19.47
C TRP A 155 -2.12 11.56 20.62
N VAL A 156 -1.00 10.84 20.69
CA VAL A 156 0.04 11.08 21.71
C VAL A 156 0.58 12.52 21.64
N GLN A 157 0.66 13.13 20.45
CA GLN A 157 1.09 14.52 20.29
C GLN A 157 0.07 15.54 20.81
N THR A 158 -1.21 15.16 20.95
CA THR A 158 -2.25 16.04 21.51
C THR A 158 -2.28 16.08 23.04
N LEU A 159 -1.61 15.12 23.70
CA LEU A 159 -1.62 14.99 25.15
C LEU A 159 -0.72 16.02 25.83
N ASP A 160 -1.15 16.48 27.00
CA ASP A 160 -0.31 17.33 27.86
C ASP A 160 0.77 16.52 28.61
N SER A 161 1.69 17.23 29.27
CA SER A 161 2.80 16.58 29.96
C SER A 161 2.38 15.69 31.13
N ASP A 162 1.24 15.97 31.76
CA ASP A 162 0.73 15.19 32.89
C ASP A 162 -0.01 13.94 32.41
N GLU A 163 -0.74 14.04 31.31
CA GLU A 163 -1.36 12.92 30.59
C GLU A 163 -0.30 11.96 30.03
N ILE A 164 0.80 12.47 29.45
CA ILE A 164 1.93 11.65 29.00
C ILE A 164 2.58 10.92 30.19
N ARG A 165 2.73 11.60 31.34
CA ARG A 165 3.27 10.98 32.55
C ARG A 165 2.33 9.90 33.09
N LEU A 166 1.02 10.13 33.03
CA LEU A 166 0.02 9.14 33.42
C LEU A 166 0.08 7.92 32.50
N LEU A 167 0.09 8.13 31.18
CA LEU A 167 0.17 7.08 30.18
C LEU A 167 1.42 6.19 30.36
N ASN A 168 2.58 6.80 30.59
CA ASN A 168 3.84 6.07 30.85
C ASN A 168 3.84 5.31 32.19
N ARG A 169 3.00 5.70 33.14
CA ARG A 169 2.85 5.04 34.45
C ARG A 169 1.71 4.04 34.48
N SER A 170 0.80 4.08 33.51
CA SER A 170 -0.27 3.11 33.38
C SER A 170 0.32 1.76 33.03
N GLU A 171 0.10 0.77 33.90
CA GLU A 171 0.26 -0.63 33.53
C GLU A 171 -0.87 -0.95 32.55
N LEU A 172 -0.59 -0.84 31.26
CA LEU A 172 -1.49 -1.34 30.23
C LEU A 172 -1.53 -2.86 30.39
N ASN A 173 -2.61 -3.37 30.99
CA ASN A 173 -2.88 -4.79 30.98
C ASN A 173 -2.89 -5.22 29.50
N PRO A 174 -2.07 -6.20 29.09
CA PRO A 174 -2.20 -6.75 27.76
C PRO A 174 -3.65 -7.20 27.61
N VAL A 175 -4.36 -6.60 26.66
CA VAL A 175 -5.65 -7.14 26.26
C VAL A 175 -5.34 -8.55 25.77
N ASP A 176 -5.91 -9.54 26.44
CA ASP A 176 -5.86 -10.92 26.02
C ASP A 176 -6.71 -11.02 24.75
N LEU A 177 -6.14 -10.50 23.65
CA LEU A 177 -6.62 -10.72 22.31
C LEU A 177 -6.47 -12.23 22.16
N LYS A 178 -7.58 -12.93 22.38
CA LYS A 178 -7.74 -14.28 21.86
C LYS A 178 -7.46 -14.15 20.37
N MET A 179 -6.21 -14.37 19.97
CA MET A 179 -5.92 -14.84 18.63
C MET A 179 -6.83 -16.03 18.48
N SER A 180 -7.94 -15.84 17.75
CA SER A 180 -8.79 -16.95 17.38
C SER A 180 -7.86 -18.04 16.90
N GLY A 181 -7.97 -19.20 17.53
CA GLY A 181 -6.99 -20.27 17.43
C GLY A 181 -6.57 -20.50 15.99
N THR A 182 -5.29 -20.78 15.82
CA THR A 182 -4.64 -21.35 14.63
C THR A 182 -5.21 -22.74 14.30
N GLU A 183 -6.53 -22.87 14.13
CA GLU A 183 -7.20 -24.08 13.68
C GLU A 183 -7.52 -24.05 12.17
N SER A 184 -7.24 -22.95 11.46
CA SER A 184 -7.41 -22.91 10.01
C SER A 184 -6.10 -22.63 9.28
N LEU A 185 -5.23 -23.64 9.22
CA LEU A 185 -4.03 -23.64 8.37
C LEU A 185 -4.35 -23.80 6.86
N LEU A 186 -5.63 -23.82 6.48
CA LEU A 186 -6.10 -24.10 5.12
C LEU A 186 -7.24 -23.18 4.66
N GLU A 187 -7.60 -22.14 5.41
CA GLU A 187 -8.63 -21.20 4.95
C GLU A 187 -8.08 -20.32 3.82
N VAL A 188 -8.80 -20.34 2.69
CA VAL A 188 -8.56 -19.43 1.58
C VAL A 188 -8.69 -17.99 2.10
N PRO A 189 -7.73 -17.08 1.84
CA PRO A 189 -7.83 -15.70 2.28
C PRO A 189 -9.16 -15.07 1.84
N SER A 190 -9.75 -14.24 2.68
CA SER A 190 -11.02 -13.55 2.38
C SER A 190 -10.97 -12.75 1.08
N GLU A 191 -9.82 -12.18 0.77
CA GLU A 191 -9.53 -11.37 -0.40
C GLU A 191 -9.54 -12.23 -1.67
N GLN A 192 -9.07 -13.47 -1.58
CA GLN A 192 -9.13 -14.46 -2.66
C GLN A 192 -10.59 -14.90 -2.90
N THR A 193 -11.33 -15.19 -1.83
CA THR A 193 -12.76 -15.53 -1.93
C THR A 193 -13.56 -14.38 -2.57
N LEU A 194 -13.31 -13.13 -2.15
CA LEU A 194 -13.91 -11.94 -2.75
C LEU A 194 -13.61 -11.86 -4.25
N TYR A 195 -12.35 -12.10 -4.64
CA TYR A 195 -11.97 -12.08 -6.05
C TYR A 195 -12.72 -13.13 -6.87
N GLU A 196 -12.79 -14.37 -6.38
CA GLU A 196 -13.49 -15.48 -7.04
C GLU A 196 -15.00 -15.23 -7.19
N GLU A 197 -15.61 -14.47 -6.26
CA GLU A 197 -17.01 -14.07 -6.36
C GLU A 197 -17.28 -12.95 -7.38
N LEU A 198 -16.31 -12.05 -7.59
CA LEU A 198 -16.43 -10.89 -8.46
C LEU A 198 -16.00 -11.21 -9.90
N GLN A 199 -14.92 -11.97 -10.08
CA GLN A 199 -14.34 -12.32 -11.38
C GLN A 199 -15.38 -12.78 -12.42
N PRO A 200 -16.31 -13.74 -12.14
CA PRO A 200 -17.28 -14.17 -13.14
C PRO A 200 -18.41 -13.16 -13.42
N LYS A 201 -18.58 -12.14 -12.55
CA LYS A 201 -19.64 -11.13 -12.64
C LYS A 201 -19.16 -9.81 -13.25
N SER A 202 -17.88 -9.72 -13.60
CA SER A 202 -17.21 -8.48 -13.98
C SER A 202 -16.30 -8.65 -15.17
N ASN A 203 -15.99 -7.53 -15.82
CA ASN A 203 -14.89 -7.48 -16.78
C ASN A 203 -13.58 -7.05 -16.08
N PRO A 204 -12.42 -7.38 -16.64
CA PRO A 204 -11.12 -7.02 -16.06
C PRO A 204 -10.92 -5.52 -15.82
N ALA A 205 -11.41 -4.67 -16.73
CA ALA A 205 -11.26 -3.22 -16.60
C ALA A 205 -12.02 -2.65 -15.40
N THR A 206 -13.21 -3.18 -15.10
CA THR A 206 -13.98 -2.85 -13.90
C THR A 206 -13.23 -3.25 -12.64
N LEU A 207 -12.61 -4.44 -12.60
CA LEU A 207 -11.85 -4.89 -11.43
C LEU A 207 -10.61 -4.02 -11.21
N CYS A 208 -9.90 -3.63 -12.28
CA CYS A 208 -8.82 -2.66 -12.19
C CYS A 208 -9.31 -1.29 -11.70
N ASN A 209 -10.46 -0.81 -12.19
CA ASN A 209 -11.05 0.45 -11.73
C ASN A 209 -11.46 0.40 -10.25
N GLN A 210 -11.97 -0.73 -9.77
CA GLN A 210 -12.25 -0.92 -8.34
C GLN A 210 -10.95 -0.76 -7.52
N LEU A 211 -9.86 -1.42 -7.91
CA LEU A 211 -8.58 -1.29 -7.22
C LEU A 211 -8.06 0.16 -7.25
N ARG A 212 -8.24 0.89 -8.36
CA ARG A 212 -7.90 2.32 -8.44
C ARG A 212 -8.69 3.15 -7.43
N LEU A 213 -10.00 2.95 -7.34
CA LEU A 213 -10.86 3.68 -6.42
C LEU A 213 -10.50 3.41 -4.94
N MET A 214 -10.17 2.16 -4.60
CA MET A 214 -9.72 1.80 -3.25
C MET A 214 -8.39 2.51 -2.90
N MET A 215 -7.46 2.58 -3.85
CA MET A 215 -6.15 3.19 -3.63
C MET A 215 -6.15 4.71 -3.72
N ALA A 216 -7.05 5.31 -4.51
CA ALA A 216 -7.24 6.75 -4.67
C ALA A 216 -8.72 7.14 -4.47
N PRO A 217 -9.17 7.28 -3.21
CA PRO A 217 -10.56 7.66 -2.91
C PRO A 217 -10.98 8.98 -3.54
N GLU A 218 -10.04 9.89 -3.84
CA GLU A 218 -10.29 11.15 -4.53
C GLU A 218 -10.83 10.96 -5.96
N MET A 219 -10.46 9.87 -6.65
CA MET A 219 -10.95 9.56 -8.00
C MET A 219 -12.45 9.22 -8.01
N ARG A 220 -13.00 8.87 -6.85
CA ARG A 220 -14.41 8.52 -6.70
C ARG A 220 -15.34 9.67 -7.09
N LEU A 221 -14.98 10.91 -6.75
CA LEU A 221 -15.76 12.08 -7.12
C LEU A 221 -15.79 12.29 -8.63
N GLU A 222 -14.67 12.07 -9.31
CA GLU A 222 -14.57 12.15 -10.76
C GLU A 222 -15.47 11.09 -11.43
N TYR A 223 -15.36 9.83 -11.00
CA TYR A 223 -16.14 8.72 -11.55
C TYR A 223 -17.64 8.96 -11.33
N ALA A 224 -18.04 9.34 -10.11
CA ALA A 224 -19.43 9.62 -9.78
C ALA A 224 -19.99 10.81 -10.58
N SER A 225 -19.16 11.83 -10.87
CA SER A 225 -19.55 12.96 -11.72
C SER A 225 -19.85 12.52 -13.15
N VAL A 226 -18.96 11.74 -13.75
CA VAL A 226 -19.12 11.21 -15.11
C VAL A 226 -20.38 10.34 -15.19
N ILE A 227 -20.55 9.41 -14.25
CA ILE A 227 -21.74 8.54 -14.17
C ILE A 227 -23.01 9.38 -14.05
N SER A 228 -23.04 10.36 -13.14
CA SER A 228 -24.25 11.19 -12.92
C SER A 228 -24.60 12.02 -14.15
N GLN A 229 -23.61 12.53 -14.88
CA GLN A 229 -23.85 13.30 -16.11
C GLN A 229 -24.39 12.40 -17.22
N GLN A 230 -23.76 11.25 -17.45
CA GLN A 230 -24.20 10.31 -18.49
C GLN A 230 -25.56 9.68 -18.16
N ALA A 231 -25.83 9.39 -16.90
CA ALA A 231 -27.13 8.90 -16.44
C ALA A 231 -28.25 9.91 -16.71
N GLN A 232 -28.01 11.21 -16.49
CA GLN A 232 -28.98 12.27 -16.80
C GLN A 232 -29.28 12.34 -18.30
N SER A 233 -28.27 12.20 -19.15
CA SER A 233 -28.46 12.15 -20.62
C SER A 233 -29.25 10.93 -21.09
N ASN A 234 -29.33 9.86 -20.28
CA ASN A 234 -30.08 8.64 -20.55
C ASN A 234 -31.38 8.52 -19.73
N ASP A 235 -31.87 9.63 -19.15
CA ASP A 235 -33.08 9.69 -18.31
C ASP A 235 -33.06 8.81 -17.03
N LEU A 236 -31.88 8.35 -16.60
CA LEU A 236 -31.68 7.52 -15.40
C LEU A 236 -31.56 8.40 -14.14
N LYS A 237 -32.69 8.99 -13.72
CA LYS A 237 -32.77 9.94 -12.58
C LYS A 237 -32.39 9.36 -11.22
N ALA A 238 -32.26 8.05 -11.09
CA ALA A 238 -31.91 7.37 -9.84
C ALA A 238 -30.42 7.46 -9.48
N LEU A 239 -29.54 7.73 -10.44
CA LEU A 239 -28.08 7.78 -10.25
C LEU A 239 -27.61 9.20 -9.92
N THR A 240 -28.01 9.70 -8.76
CA THR A 240 -27.59 11.01 -8.25
C THR A 240 -26.22 10.93 -7.57
N MET A 241 -25.50 12.05 -7.54
CA MET A 241 -24.19 12.14 -6.88
C MET A 241 -24.21 11.61 -5.44
N ASP A 242 -25.22 11.98 -4.65
CA ASP A 242 -25.39 11.53 -3.25
C ASP A 242 -25.46 9.99 -3.12
N LYS A 243 -26.23 9.33 -4.00
CA LYS A 243 -26.32 7.87 -4.04
C LYS A 243 -25.04 7.21 -4.52
N LEU A 244 -24.36 7.83 -5.48
CA LEU A 244 -23.08 7.33 -5.98
C LEU A 244 -21.99 7.43 -4.91
N GLN A 245 -21.98 8.49 -4.09
CA GLN A 245 -21.01 8.62 -3.00
C GLN A 245 -21.15 7.53 -1.93
N THR A 246 -22.34 6.97 -1.73
CA THR A 246 -22.59 5.89 -0.74
C THR A 246 -22.48 4.47 -1.31
N ALA A 247 -22.32 4.32 -2.62
CA ALA A 247 -22.21 3.01 -3.28
C ALA A 247 -20.87 2.30 -2.97
N SER A 248 -20.73 1.00 -3.27
CA SER A 248 -19.41 0.36 -3.20
C SER A 248 -18.48 0.82 -4.33
N ASP A 249 -17.15 0.75 -4.14
CA ASP A 249 -16.18 1.01 -5.22
C ASP A 249 -16.43 0.09 -6.43
N TYR A 250 -16.81 -1.16 -6.17
CA TYR A 250 -17.26 -2.10 -7.20
C TYR A 250 -18.45 -1.55 -8.02
N THR A 251 -19.47 -1.01 -7.36
CA THR A 251 -20.64 -0.44 -8.03
C THR A 251 -20.24 0.75 -8.89
N ILE A 252 -19.40 1.64 -8.37
CA ILE A 252 -18.92 2.81 -9.11
C ILE A 252 -18.08 2.39 -10.31
N ALA A 253 -17.17 1.43 -10.15
CA ALA A 253 -16.35 0.91 -11.25
C ALA A 253 -17.20 0.24 -12.35
N ASN A 254 -18.25 -0.50 -11.98
CA ASN A 254 -19.18 -1.10 -12.93
C ASN A 254 -19.98 -0.05 -13.70
N LEU A 255 -20.58 0.91 -12.99
CA LEU A 255 -21.36 1.97 -13.61
C LEU A 255 -20.48 2.83 -14.52
N TYR A 256 -19.27 3.16 -14.08
CA TYR A 256 -18.32 3.91 -14.89
C TYR A 256 -17.98 3.18 -16.19
N HIS A 257 -17.73 1.86 -16.13
CA HIS A 257 -17.51 1.05 -17.32
C HIS A 257 -18.76 0.99 -18.22
N TYR A 258 -19.95 0.78 -17.65
CA TYR A 258 -21.20 0.72 -18.41
C TYR A 258 -21.48 1.98 -19.23
N PHE A 259 -21.17 3.16 -18.68
CA PHE A 259 -21.39 4.41 -19.40
C PHE A 259 -20.19 4.84 -20.27
N GLN A 260 -19.09 4.09 -20.29
CA GLN A 260 -18.02 4.35 -21.27
C GLN A 260 -18.49 3.95 -22.68
N PRO A 261 -18.25 4.77 -23.70
CA PRO A 261 -18.53 4.36 -25.07
C PRO A 261 -17.66 3.16 -25.43
N GLU A 262 -18.26 2.07 -25.92
CA GLU A 262 -17.50 0.97 -26.49
C GLU A 262 -16.61 1.53 -27.62
N GLU A 263 -15.30 1.38 -27.52
CA GLU A 263 -14.37 1.54 -28.64
C GLU A 263 -14.71 0.46 -29.70
N GLY A 264 -15.79 0.64 -30.46
CA GLY A 264 -16.23 -0.36 -31.43
C GLY A 264 -17.59 -0.19 -32.11
N VAL A 265 -18.50 0.66 -31.63
CA VAL A 265 -19.89 0.71 -32.18
C VAL A 265 -20.19 1.93 -33.07
N LEU A 266 -19.21 2.82 -33.32
CA LEU A 266 -19.37 3.95 -34.25
C LEU A 266 -19.03 3.63 -35.72
N SER A 267 -19.06 2.35 -36.15
CA SER A 267 -18.76 1.97 -37.55
C SER A 267 -19.84 1.12 -38.23
N ARG A 268 -21.04 0.99 -37.67
CA ARG A 268 -22.08 0.10 -38.25
C ARG A 268 -23.45 0.72 -38.50
N GLU A 269 -23.55 2.04 -38.52
CA GLU A 269 -24.74 2.72 -39.04
C GLU A 269 -24.33 3.91 -39.90
N THR A 270 -23.82 3.65 -41.11
CA THR A 270 -23.81 4.58 -42.26
C THR A 270 -23.28 3.84 -43.49
N THR A 271 -24.11 2.97 -44.06
CA THR A 271 -24.20 2.68 -45.51
C THR A 271 -25.49 1.94 -45.79
#